data_AF-A0A3C1H646-F1
#
_entry.id   AF-A0A3C1H646-F1
#
_cell.length_a   1.000
_cell.length_b   1.000
_cell.length_c   1.000
_cell.angle_alpha   90.00
_cell.angle_beta   90.00
_cell.angle_gamma   90.00
#
_symmetry.space_group_name_H-M   'P 1'
#
loop_
_entity.id
_entity.type
_entity.pdbx_description
1 polymer ?
#
loop_
_entity_poly.entity_id
_entity_poly.type
_entity_poly.pdbx_seq_one_letter_code
_entity_poly.pdbx_strand_id
1 'polypeptide(L)'
;MVNRVKVVLCGKEYILRTEDAPSYVYQLAKSLEKSIKENMEKNPSISSHSAVMMVALSTMDELTKANNSIEVIRSQVKEYVDEAGKARLERDAALREIDVLKAKIEQLENLSKLKSLRETAKADEQAAREQEKKQESAERRPQLTVDNTESGQLTFTETPDE
;
A
#
# COMPACT_ATOMS: atom_id res chain seq x y z
N MET A 1 20.14 -33.15 34.88
CA MET A 1 20.71 -33.55 36.19
C MET A 1 19.69 -33.18 37.24
N VAL A 2 19.21 -34.13 38.05
CA VAL A 2 18.13 -33.85 39.02
C VAL A 2 18.73 -33.38 40.33
N ASN A 3 18.39 -32.16 40.73
CA ASN A 3 18.80 -31.54 41.98
C ASN A 3 17.94 -32.04 43.14
N ARG A 4 18.53 -32.11 44.34
CA ARG A 4 17.82 -32.34 45.60
C ARG A 4 17.93 -31.08 46.46
N VAL A 5 16.81 -30.43 46.72
CA VAL A 5 16.76 -29.16 47.44
C VAL A 5 15.93 -29.35 48.71
N LYS A 6 16.53 -29.05 49.87
CA LYS A 6 15.81 -29.02 51.15
C LYS A 6 15.25 -27.63 51.38
N VAL A 7 13.95 -27.50 51.62
CA VAL A 7 13.25 -26.25 51.94
C VAL A 7 12.45 -26.40 53.23
N VAL A 8 12.19 -25.29 53.92
CA VAL A 8 11.37 -25.27 55.14
C VAL A 8 10.16 -24.39 54.89
N LEU A 9 8.96 -24.95 55.06
CA LEU A 9 7.68 -24.26 54.85
C LEU A 9 6.79 -24.45 56.08
N CYS A 10 6.23 -23.37 56.63
CA CYS A 10 5.40 -23.40 57.84
C CYS A 10 6.04 -24.19 59.00
N GLY A 11 7.36 -24.12 59.15
CA GLY A 11 8.13 -24.86 60.17
C GLY A 11 8.34 -26.35 59.90
N LYS A 12 7.98 -26.86 58.71
CA LYS A 12 8.20 -28.26 58.30
C LYS A 12 9.24 -28.35 57.20
N GLU A 13 10.14 -29.34 57.28
CA GLU A 13 11.15 -29.59 56.25
C GLU A 13 10.58 -30.43 55.10
N TYR A 14 10.91 -30.05 53.86
CA TYR A 14 10.58 -30.76 52.63
C TYR A 14 11.82 -30.94 51.77
N ILE A 15 11.95 -32.12 51.14
CA ILE A 15 13.03 -32.41 50.19
C ILE A 15 12.42 -32.53 48.80
N LEU A 16 12.71 -31.56 47.94
CA LEU A 16 12.23 -31.48 46.57
C LEU A 16 13.26 -32.08 45.61
N ARG A 17 12.78 -32.87 44.64
CA ARG A 17 13.56 -33.28 43.48
C ARG A 17 13.11 -32.45 42.28
N THR A 18 14.02 -31.71 41.68
CA THR A 18 13.71 -30.81 40.55
C THR A 18 14.87 -30.77 39.57
N GLU A 19 14.60 -30.41 38.32
CA GLU A 19 15.62 -30.11 37.32
C GLU A 19 16.08 -28.64 37.40
N ASP A 20 15.31 -27.79 38.08
CA ASP A 20 15.60 -26.37 38.24
C ASP A 20 16.80 -26.12 39.15
N ALA A 21 17.42 -24.95 38.97
CA ALA A 21 18.50 -24.49 39.83
C ALA A 21 18.02 -24.37 41.29
N PRO A 22 18.83 -24.81 42.28
CA PRO A 22 18.46 -24.70 43.70
C PRO A 22 18.09 -23.28 44.12
N SER A 23 18.79 -22.26 43.60
CA SER A 23 18.51 -20.84 43.86
C SER A 23 17.07 -20.44 43.50
N TYR A 24 16.56 -20.92 42.36
CA TYR A 24 15.20 -20.67 41.92
C TYR A 24 14.18 -21.31 42.88
N VAL A 25 14.41 -22.57 43.27
CA VAL A 25 13.53 -23.28 44.21
C VAL A 25 13.51 -22.61 45.58
N TYR A 26 14.65 -22.12 46.06
CA TYR A 26 14.71 -21.35 47.31
C TYR A 26 13.93 -20.05 47.23
N GLN A 27 13.99 -19.33 46.10
CA GLN A 27 13.19 -18.13 45.88
C GLN A 27 11.70 -18.45 45.85
N LEU A 28 11.29 -19.52 45.16
CA LEU A 28 9.90 -19.96 45.12
C LEU A 28 9.38 -20.31 46.51
N ALA A 29 10.15 -21.08 47.29
CA ALA A 29 9.79 -21.42 48.67
C ALA A 29 9.66 -20.16 49.55
N LYS A 30 10.57 -19.18 49.41
CA LYS A 30 10.50 -17.91 50.13
C LYS A 30 9.27 -17.10 49.76
N SER A 31 8.90 -17.04 48.48
CA SER A 31 7.70 -16.36 48.01
C SER A 31 6.43 -17.03 48.55
N LEU A 32 6.36 -18.36 48.50
CA LEU A 32 5.23 -19.12 49.05
C LEU A 32 5.07 -18.90 50.56
N GLU A 33 6.16 -19.00 51.32
CA GLU A 33 6.17 -18.76 52.77
C GLU A 33 5.70 -17.34 53.11
N LYS A 34 6.13 -16.34 52.32
CA LYS A 34 5.69 -14.95 52.47
C LYS A 34 4.18 -14.83 52.26
N SER A 35 3.64 -15.39 51.18
CA SER A 35 2.19 -15.34 50.88
C SER A 35 1.36 -16.05 51.95
N ILE A 36 1.84 -17.18 52.49
CA ILE A 36 1.16 -17.88 53.59
C ILE A 36 1.14 -17.00 54.85
N LYS A 37 2.29 -16.40 55.22
CA LYS A 37 2.38 -15.50 56.38
C LYS A 37 1.46 -14.29 56.25
N GLU A 38 1.44 -13.64 55.10
CA GLU A 38 0.55 -12.50 54.84
C GLU A 38 -0.93 -12.89 54.99
N ASN A 39 -1.31 -14.10 54.57
CA ASN A 39 -2.69 -14.57 54.70
C ASN A 39 -3.06 -14.90 56.16
N MET A 40 -2.12 -15.47 56.92
CA MET A 40 -2.27 -15.70 58.36
C MET A 40 -2.34 -14.40 59.16
N GLU A 41 -1.55 -13.39 58.79
CA GLU A 41 -1.57 -12.05 59.41
C GLU A 41 -2.90 -11.34 59.16
N LYS A 42 -3.46 -11.46 57.96
CA LYS A 42 -4.77 -10.90 57.61
C LYS A 42 -5.94 -11.60 58.32
N ASN A 43 -5.79 -12.89 58.63
CA ASN A 43 -6.83 -13.70 59.24
C ASN A 43 -6.28 -14.48 60.45
N PRO A 44 -6.17 -13.86 61.63
CA PRO A 44 -5.51 -14.47 62.79
C PRO A 44 -6.15 -15.76 63.31
N SER A 45 -7.40 -16.05 62.93
CA SER A 45 -8.15 -17.24 63.34
C SER A 45 -7.93 -18.47 62.46
N ILE A 46 -7.22 -18.35 61.32
CA ILE A 46 -7.04 -19.47 60.40
C ILE A 46 -5.80 -20.30 60.74
N SER A 47 -5.92 -21.62 60.61
CA SER A 47 -4.78 -22.52 60.74
C SER A 47 -3.79 -22.34 59.59
N SER A 48 -2.52 -22.70 59.81
CA SER A 48 -1.50 -22.70 58.75
C SER A 48 -1.91 -23.60 57.57
N HIS A 49 -2.62 -24.69 57.81
CA HIS A 49 -3.14 -25.56 56.75
C HIS A 49 -4.20 -24.84 55.90
N SER A 50 -5.15 -24.15 56.54
CA SER A 50 -6.18 -23.37 55.85
C SER A 50 -5.57 -22.23 55.04
N ALA A 51 -4.58 -21.53 55.60
CA ALA A 51 -3.85 -20.47 54.90
C ALA A 51 -3.13 -21.00 53.65
N VAL A 52 -2.48 -22.17 53.74
CA VAL A 52 -1.87 -22.85 52.59
C VAL A 52 -2.90 -23.18 51.53
N MET A 53 -4.08 -23.71 51.90
CA MET A 53 -5.15 -24.01 50.94
C MET A 53 -5.66 -22.76 50.22
N MET A 54 -5.79 -21.64 50.93
CA MET A 54 -6.18 -20.36 50.31
C MET A 54 -5.12 -19.86 49.34
N VAL A 55 -3.83 -19.91 49.71
CA VAL A 55 -2.73 -19.51 48.80
C VAL A 55 -2.67 -20.43 47.58
N ALA A 56 -2.86 -21.74 47.77
CA ALA A 56 -2.90 -22.70 46.67
C ALA A 56 -4.06 -22.42 45.69
N LEU A 57 -5.25 -22.09 46.19
CA LEU A 57 -6.39 -21.72 45.34
C LEU A 57 -6.14 -20.40 44.60
N SER A 58 -5.61 -19.37 45.27
CA SER A 58 -5.29 -18.10 44.64
C SER A 58 -4.24 -18.25 43.53
N THR A 59 -3.17 -19.00 43.79
CA THR A 59 -2.11 -19.25 42.80
C THR A 59 -2.62 -20.06 41.61
N MET A 60 -3.54 -21.01 41.82
CA MET A 60 -4.18 -21.76 40.74
C MET A 60 -5.09 -20.87 39.88
N ASP A 61 -5.86 -19.97 40.48
CA ASP A 61 -6.68 -18.99 39.77
C ASP A 61 -5.82 -18.01 38.95
N GLU A 62 -4.76 -17.46 39.56
CA GLU A 62 -3.80 -16.59 38.87
C GLU A 62 -3.13 -17.28 37.68
N LEU A 63 -2.69 -18.54 37.85
CA LEU A 63 -2.13 -19.35 36.78
C LEU A 63 -3.13 -19.59 35.65
N THR A 64 -4.39 -19.90 35.99
CA THR A 64 -5.46 -20.12 35.02
C THR A 64 -5.74 -18.85 34.22
N LYS A 65 -5.83 -17.70 34.90
CA LYS A 65 -6.00 -16.38 34.25
C LYS A 65 -4.82 -16.03 33.36
N ALA A 66 -3.58 -16.27 33.81
CA ALA A 66 -2.39 -16.04 33.01
C ALA A 66 -2.36 -16.91 31.75
N ASN A 67 -2.70 -18.19 31.87
CA ASN A 67 -2.81 -19.10 30.72
C ASN A 67 -3.89 -18.63 29.73
N ASN A 68 -5.06 -18.23 30.21
CA ASN A 68 -6.11 -17.67 29.35
C ASN A 68 -5.64 -16.39 28.64
N SER A 69 -4.91 -15.51 29.34
CA SER A 69 -4.33 -14.31 28.73
C SER A 69 -3.32 -14.65 27.64
N ILE A 70 -2.53 -15.72 27.81
CA ILE A 70 -1.61 -16.19 26.77
C ILE A 70 -2.38 -16.63 25.52
N GLU A 71 -3.50 -17.35 25.66
CA GLU A 71 -4.32 -17.75 24.50
C GLU A 71 -4.94 -16.54 23.78
N VAL A 72 -5.39 -15.54 24.53
CA VAL A 72 -5.86 -14.27 23.94
C VAL A 72 -4.75 -13.59 23.14
N ILE A 73 -3.54 -13.48 23.69
CA ILE A 73 -2.39 -12.89 23.01
C ILE A 73 -2.05 -13.70 21.74
N ARG A 74 -2.11 -15.04 21.79
CA ARG A 74 -1.89 -15.87 20.60
C ARG A 74 -2.92 -15.62 19.52
N SER A 75 -4.20 -15.46 19.86
CA SER A 75 -5.25 -15.10 18.91
C SER A 75 -4.97 -13.75 18.27
N GLN A 76 -4.64 -12.74 19.07
CA GLN A 76 -4.33 -11.40 18.58
C GLN A 76 -3.11 -11.39 17.66
N VAL A 77 -2.04 -12.12 18.00
CA VAL A 77 -0.87 -12.24 17.13
C VAL A 77 -1.25 -12.88 15.80
N LYS A 78 -2.09 -13.92 15.81
CA LYS A 78 -2.58 -14.55 14.59
C LYS A 78 -3.39 -13.57 13.74
N GLU A 79 -4.33 -12.85 14.36
CA GLU A 79 -5.15 -11.82 13.70
C GLU A 79 -4.26 -10.75 13.05
N TYR A 80 -3.25 -10.24 13.76
CA TYR A 80 -2.32 -9.27 13.19
C TYR A 80 -1.50 -9.81 12.02
N VAL A 81 -1.11 -11.08 12.05
CA VAL A 81 -0.41 -11.73 10.93
C VAL A 81 -1.35 -11.86 9.73
N ASP A 82 -2.60 -12.28 9.95
CA ASP A 82 -3.61 -12.44 8.90
C ASP A 82 -3.96 -11.08 8.27
N GLU A 83 -4.14 -10.04 9.08
CA GLU A 83 -4.37 -8.66 8.62
C GLU A 83 -3.18 -8.11 7.82
N ALA A 84 -1.95 -8.32 8.30
CA ALA A 84 -0.75 -7.92 7.57
C ALA A 84 -0.64 -8.66 6.22
N GLY A 85 -1.03 -9.93 6.18
CA GLY A 85 -1.12 -10.71 4.95
C GLY A 85 -2.14 -10.13 3.97
N LYS A 86 -3.35 -9.82 4.46
CA LYS A 86 -4.41 -9.20 3.68
C LYS A 86 -4.00 -7.85 3.11
N ALA A 87 -3.43 -6.97 3.94
CA ALA A 87 -2.94 -5.66 3.50
C ALA A 87 -1.86 -5.77 2.42
N ARG A 88 -0.95 -6.76 2.53
CA ARG A 88 0.06 -7.01 1.49
C ARG A 88 -0.55 -7.43 0.16
N LEU A 89 -1.56 -8.31 0.19
CA LEU A 89 -2.27 -8.76 -1.01
C LEU A 89 -3.05 -7.62 -1.68
N GLU A 90 -3.76 -6.82 -0.90
CA GLU A 90 -4.48 -5.63 -1.39
C GLU A 90 -3.52 -4.63 -2.04
N ARG A 91 -2.36 -4.40 -1.40
CA ARG A 91 -1.31 -3.55 -1.96
C ARG A 91 -0.73 -4.12 -3.26
N ASP A 92 -0.51 -5.43 -3.37
CA ASP A 92 -0.07 -6.06 -4.62
C ASP A 92 -1.11 -5.89 -5.74
N ALA A 93 -2.40 -6.06 -5.42
CA ALA A 93 -3.48 -5.87 -6.38
C ALA A 93 -3.53 -4.42 -6.88
N ALA A 94 -3.47 -3.45 -5.97
CA ALA A 94 -3.46 -2.03 -6.32
C ALA A 94 -2.24 -1.65 -7.19
N LEU A 95 -1.05 -2.19 -6.89
CA LEU A 95 0.14 -1.95 -7.72
C LEU A 95 -0.05 -2.49 -9.15
N ARG A 96 -0.61 -3.70 -9.31
CA ARG A 96 -0.89 -4.26 -10.64
C ARG A 96 -1.89 -3.40 -11.40
N GLU A 97 -2.94 -2.91 -10.74
CA GLU A 97 -3.91 -2.00 -11.38
C GLU A 97 -3.26 -0.69 -11.81
N ILE A 98 -2.38 -0.12 -10.98
CA ILE A 98 -1.60 1.07 -11.33
C ILE A 98 -0.75 0.83 -12.58
N ASP A 99 -0.07 -0.30 -12.67
CA ASP A 99 0.77 -0.62 -13.82
C ASP A 99 -0.05 -0.78 -15.11
N VAL A 100 -1.20 -1.44 -15.03
CA VAL A 100 -2.15 -1.57 -16.15
C VAL A 100 -2.66 -0.19 -16.60
N LEU A 101 -3.05 0.67 -15.65
CA LEU A 101 -3.53 2.02 -15.95
C LEU A 101 -2.43 2.88 -16.56
N LYS A 102 -1.20 2.83 -16.05
CA LYS A 102 -0.05 3.54 -16.64
C LYS A 102 0.23 3.11 -18.07
N ALA A 103 0.23 1.80 -18.34
CA ALA A 103 0.38 1.29 -19.70
C ALA A 103 -0.74 1.78 -20.62
N LYS A 104 -1.98 1.86 -20.11
CA LYS A 104 -3.11 2.39 -20.89
C LYS A 104 -2.97 3.88 -21.20
N ILE A 105 -2.52 4.67 -20.23
CA ILE A 105 -2.26 6.11 -20.41
C ILE A 105 -1.19 6.30 -21.50
N GLU A 106 -0.08 5.59 -21.42
CA GLU A 106 1.00 5.67 -22.41
C GLU A 106 0.51 5.31 -23.83
N GLN A 107 -0.30 4.25 -23.95
CA GLN A 107 -0.92 3.88 -25.23
C GLN A 107 -1.82 4.99 -25.77
N LEU A 108 -2.65 5.60 -24.93
CA LEU A 108 -3.55 6.68 -25.34
C LEU A 108 -2.79 7.96 -25.71
N GLU A 109 -1.75 8.30 -24.97
CA GLU A 109 -0.87 9.44 -25.28
C GLU A 109 -0.16 9.25 -26.63
N ASN A 110 0.37 8.05 -26.89
CA ASN A 110 0.98 7.70 -28.17
C ASN A 110 -0.02 7.77 -29.33
N LEU A 111 -1.24 7.26 -29.14
CA LEU A 111 -2.31 7.37 -30.12
C LEU A 111 -2.72 8.82 -30.39
N SER A 112 -2.82 9.65 -29.35
CA SER A 112 -3.13 11.07 -29.47
C SER A 112 -2.04 11.80 -30.27
N LYS A 113 -0.77 11.54 -29.95
CA LYS A 113 0.39 12.11 -30.64
C LYS A 113 0.44 11.67 -32.11
N LEU A 114 0.14 10.40 -32.41
CA LEU A 114 0.05 9.91 -33.79
C LEU A 114 -1.10 10.58 -34.56
N LYS A 115 -2.24 10.83 -33.92
CA LYS A 115 -3.37 11.55 -34.55
C LYS A 115 -3.00 12.99 -34.87
N SER A 116 -2.39 13.73 -33.94
CA SER A 116 -2.00 15.13 -34.20
C SER A 116 -0.91 15.25 -35.27
N LEU A 117 0.06 14.32 -35.30
CA LEU A 117 1.04 14.22 -36.39
C LEU A 117 0.39 13.90 -37.74
N ARG A 118 -0.63 13.04 -37.76
CA ARG A 118 -1.37 12.73 -38.99
C ARG A 118 -2.22 13.90 -39.46
N GLU A 119 -2.82 14.67 -38.56
CA GLU A 119 -3.60 15.86 -38.89
C GLU A 119 -2.71 16.97 -39.45
N THR A 120 -1.55 17.22 -38.83
CA THR A 120 -0.55 18.16 -39.35
C THR A 120 -0.01 17.73 -40.71
N ALA A 121 0.38 16.47 -40.89
CA ALA A 121 0.84 15.97 -42.19
C ALA A 121 -0.22 16.09 -43.30
N LYS A 122 -1.51 15.86 -42.99
CA LYS A 122 -2.61 16.07 -43.95
C LYS A 122 -2.79 17.55 -44.29
N ALA A 123 -2.65 18.43 -43.31
CA ALA A 123 -2.73 19.88 -43.52
C ALA A 123 -1.56 20.37 -44.41
N ASP A 124 -0.35 19.86 -44.16
CA ASP A 124 0.84 20.17 -44.97
C ASP A 124 0.68 19.66 -46.41
N GLU A 125 0.15 18.44 -46.60
CA GLU A 125 -0.12 17.87 -47.93
C GLU A 125 -1.22 18.64 -48.69
N GLN A 126 -2.26 19.11 -47.99
CA GLN A 126 -3.30 19.96 -48.57
C GLN A 126 -2.74 21.35 -48.95
N ALA A 127 -1.92 21.95 -48.10
CA ALA A 127 -1.27 23.23 -48.39
C ALA A 127 -0.31 23.12 -49.59
N ALA A 128 0.46 22.03 -49.70
CA ALA A 128 1.32 21.78 -50.86
C ALA A 128 0.51 21.62 -52.15
N ARG A 129 -0.58 20.84 -52.14
CA ARG A 129 -1.48 20.68 -53.31
C ARG A 129 -2.17 21.99 -53.70
N GLU A 130 -2.48 22.86 -52.73
CA GLU A 130 -3.03 24.19 -53.00
C GLU A 130 -1.98 25.15 -53.58
N GLN A 131 -0.72 25.05 -53.14
CA GLN A 131 0.39 25.83 -53.69
C GLN A 131 0.73 25.40 -55.12
N GLU A 132 0.76 24.10 -55.41
CA GLU A 132 0.97 23.56 -56.76
C GLU A 132 -0.14 24.02 -57.72
N LYS A 133 -1.41 23.97 -57.32
CA LYS A 133 -2.53 24.50 -58.12
C LYS A 133 -2.44 26.01 -58.35
N LYS A 134 -1.92 26.77 -57.39
CA LYS A 134 -1.70 28.23 -57.51
C LYS A 134 -0.51 28.57 -58.41
N GLN A 135 0.53 27.76 -58.42
CA GLN A 135 1.68 27.90 -59.33
C GLN A 135 1.31 27.53 -60.77
N GLU A 136 0.58 26.44 -60.98
CA GLU A 136 0.17 25.98 -62.31
C GLU A 136 -0.85 26.95 -62.97
N SER A 137 -1.65 27.65 -62.16
CA SER A 137 -2.54 28.73 -62.63
C SER A 137 -1.80 30.06 -62.86
N ALA A 138 -0.62 30.27 -62.29
CA ALA A 138 0.23 31.43 -62.55
C ALA A 138 1.06 31.29 -63.84
N GLU A 139 1.46 30.07 -64.23
CA GLU A 139 2.16 29.80 -65.50
C GLU A 139 1.26 29.89 -66.75
N ARG A 140 -0.07 29.81 -66.61
CA ARG A 140 -1.04 29.98 -67.72
C ARG A 140 -1.54 31.42 -67.90
N ARG A 141 -0.65 32.41 -67.96
CA ARG A 141 -0.99 33.76 -68.48
C ARG A 141 -0.47 33.89 -69.93
N PRO A 142 -1.32 34.24 -70.92
CA PRO A 142 -0.89 34.34 -72.32
C PRO A 142 0.07 35.50 -72.54
N GLN A 143 1.13 35.26 -73.29
CA GLN A 143 2.09 36.27 -73.74
C GLN A 143 1.39 37.29 -74.65
N LEU A 144 1.57 38.58 -74.37
CA LEU A 144 1.33 39.65 -75.33
C LEU A 144 2.31 39.48 -76.50
N THR A 145 1.82 39.07 -77.67
CA THR A 145 2.51 39.30 -78.94
C THR A 145 1.98 40.60 -79.53
N VAL A 146 2.84 41.62 -79.48
CA VAL A 146 2.71 42.85 -80.26
C VAL A 146 3.18 42.50 -81.67
N ASP A 147 2.37 42.72 -82.70
CA ASP A 147 2.90 42.93 -84.04
C ASP A 147 2.07 43.93 -84.84
N ASN A 148 2.80 44.81 -85.50
CA ASN A 148 2.34 46.02 -86.18
C ASN A 148 1.80 45.74 -87.59
N THR A 149 1.14 46.78 -88.12
CA THR A 149 1.15 47.24 -89.53
C THR A 149 -0.12 47.01 -90.36
N GLU A 150 -0.93 48.06 -90.37
CA GLU A 150 -1.56 48.75 -91.51
C GLU A 150 -2.53 48.03 -92.46
N SER A 151 -3.76 48.56 -92.45
CA SER A 151 -4.56 49.08 -93.58
C SER A 151 -5.99 48.58 -93.44
N GLY A 152 -7.05 49.38 -93.35
CA GLY A 152 -7.25 50.79 -93.57
C GLY A 152 -8.72 50.95 -93.92
N GLN A 153 -9.44 51.87 -93.27
CA GLN A 153 -10.50 52.68 -93.88
C GLN A 153 -11.10 53.61 -92.82
N LEU A 154 -10.91 54.90 -93.09
CA LEU A 154 -11.53 56.02 -92.40
C LEU A 154 -12.92 56.27 -92.98
N THR A 155 -13.93 56.38 -92.13
CA THR A 155 -15.07 57.28 -92.38
C THR A 155 -15.42 58.03 -91.10
N PHE A 156 -15.10 59.32 -91.13
CA PHE A 156 -15.59 60.42 -90.29
C PHE A 156 -17.12 60.55 -90.50
N THR A 157 -17.98 60.89 -89.53
CA THR A 157 -18.16 62.25 -88.96
C THR A 157 -19.11 62.20 -87.75
N GLU A 158 -18.69 62.89 -86.68
CA GLU A 158 -19.45 63.87 -85.87
C GLU A 158 -20.78 63.48 -85.16
N THR A 159 -20.62 63.32 -83.83
CA THR A 159 -21.44 63.85 -82.71
C THR A 159 -22.02 65.25 -82.96
N PRO A 160 -23.09 65.75 -82.28
CA PRO A 160 -23.19 65.68 -80.80
C PRO A 160 -24.58 65.70 -80.13
N ASP A 161 -24.54 65.40 -78.83
CA ASP A 161 -25.30 65.90 -77.67
C ASP A 161 -26.83 66.11 -77.77
N GLU A 162 -27.57 65.29 -77.00
CA GLU A 162 -28.34 65.70 -75.80
C GLU A 162 -28.72 64.47 -74.94
#